data_AF-A0A969KDC6-F1
#
_entry.id   AF-A0A969KDC6-F1
#
_cell.length_a   1.000
_cell.length_b   1.000
_cell.length_c   1.000
_cell.angle_alpha   90.00
_cell.angle_beta   90.00
_cell.angle_gamma   90.00
#
_symmetry.space_group_name_H-M   'P 1'
#
loop_
_entity.id
_entity.type
_entity.pdbx_description
1 polymer ?
#
loop_
_entity_poly.entity_id
_entity_poly.type
_entity_poly.pdbx_seq_one_letter_code
_entity_poly.pdbx_strand_id
1 'polypeptide(L)'
;MTHGRFTIPARVYLTAEQRDRLMLLVRERETDMHELLTELLVSFLDHLPDLYAHPPDPEPGPGPGPTNEREEALRQRRAEVRRLRLRLATGSDTVPPWIGRYLSDLEREIRRLEQEQEKDLA
;
A
#
# COMPACT_ATOMS: atom_id res chain seq x y z
N MET A 1 7.72 24.42 6.03
CA MET A 1 7.33 22.99 5.96
C MET A 1 8.45 22.25 5.27
N THR A 2 9.25 21.50 6.03
CA THR A 2 10.38 20.74 5.50
C THR A 2 9.81 19.47 4.87
N HIS A 3 9.67 19.46 3.54
CA HIS A 3 9.28 18.25 2.81
C HIS A 3 10.45 17.26 2.96
N GLY A 4 10.35 16.35 3.93
CA GLY A 4 11.37 15.32 4.13
C GLY A 4 11.40 14.42 2.91
N ARG A 5 12.59 14.17 2.35
CA ARG A 5 12.77 13.10 1.37
C ARG A 5 12.68 11.78 2.13
N PHE A 6 11.59 11.04 1.93
CA PHE A 6 11.43 9.70 2.47
C PHE A 6 11.61 8.68 1.33
N THR A 7 12.30 7.58 1.64
CA THR A 7 12.44 6.44 0.74
C THR A 7 11.59 5.32 1.27
N ILE A 8 10.63 4.84 0.48
CA ILE A 8 9.77 3.71 0.84
C ILE A 8 10.36 2.45 0.19
N PRO A 9 10.88 1.48 0.97
CA PRO A 9 11.26 0.20 0.41
C PRO A 9 10.00 -0.54 -0.06
N ALA A 10 9.89 -0.80 -1.37
CA ALA A 10 8.76 -1.51 -1.97
C ALA A 10 9.24 -2.73 -2.76
N ARG A 11 8.44 -3.80 -2.72
CA ARG A 11 8.61 -4.97 -3.58
C ARG A 11 7.49 -4.99 -4.61
N VAL A 12 7.86 -4.95 -5.89
CA VAL A 12 6.91 -5.02 -7.00
C VAL A 12 6.99 -6.41 -7.62
N TYR A 13 5.89 -7.14 -7.60
CA TYR A 13 5.78 -8.45 -8.22
C TYR A 13 5.14 -8.31 -9.60
N LEU A 14 5.90 -8.63 -10.64
CA LEU A 14 5.47 -8.56 -12.03
C LEU A 14 5.36 -9.97 -12.61
N THR A 15 4.44 -10.15 -13.57
CA THR A 15 4.51 -11.33 -14.45
C THR A 15 5.74 -11.24 -15.34
N ALA A 16 6.14 -12.38 -15.94
CA ALA A 16 7.27 -12.40 -16.88
C ALA A 16 7.05 -11.41 -18.04
N GLU A 17 5.85 -11.40 -18.62
CA GLU A 17 5.49 -10.48 -19.71
C GLU A 17 5.55 -9.00 -19.29
N GLN A 18 5.05 -8.67 -18.08
CA GLN A 18 5.13 -7.31 -17.56
C GLN A 18 6.58 -6.88 -17.31
N ARG A 19 7.41 -7.79 -16.81
CA ARG A 19 8.83 -7.55 -16.60
C ARG A 19 9.55 -7.30 -17.93
N ASP A 20 9.27 -8.08 -18.96
CA ASP A 20 9.90 -7.92 -20.27
C ASP A 20 9.52 -6.59 -20.91
N ARG A 21 8.24 -6.19 -20.82
CA ARG A 21 7.77 -4.87 -21.27
C ARG A 21 8.45 -3.74 -20.51
N LEU A 22 8.60 -3.88 -19.18
CA LEU A 22 9.28 -2.87 -18.36
C LEU A 22 10.76 -2.75 -18.74
N MET A 23 11.46 -3.87 -18.93
CA MET A 23 12.86 -3.88 -19.36
C MET A 23 13.07 -3.25 -20.73
N LEU A 24 12.10 -3.43 -21.64
CA LEU A 24 12.13 -2.81 -22.95
C LEU A 24 11.98 -1.29 -22.86
N LEU A 25 11.05 -0.80 -22.03
CA LEU A 25 10.88 0.64 -21.77
C LEU A 25 12.10 1.29 -21.12
N VAL A 26 12.75 0.60 -20.17
CA VAL A 26 14.00 1.08 -19.55
C VAL A 26 15.08 1.27 -20.62
N ARG A 27 15.21 0.33 -21.56
CA ARG A 27 16.17 0.41 -22.66
C ARG A 27 15.84 1.52 -23.64
N GLU A 28 14.59 1.62 -24.07
CA GLU A 28 14.15 2.64 -25.05
C GLU A 28 14.31 4.07 -24.52
N ARG A 29 14.12 4.28 -23.22
CA ARG A 29 14.20 5.60 -22.58
C ARG A 29 15.59 5.93 -22.05
N GLU A 30 16.56 5.02 -22.15
CA GLU A 30 17.91 5.18 -21.61
C GLU A 30 17.94 5.63 -20.15
N THR A 31 16.98 5.15 -19.34
CA THR A 31 16.82 5.50 -17.92
C THR A 31 17.13 4.31 -17.03
N ASP A 32 17.18 4.52 -15.72
CA ASP A 32 17.30 3.46 -14.74
C ASP A 32 15.91 2.88 -14.34
N MET A 33 15.92 1.64 -13.87
CA MET A 33 14.69 0.95 -13.47
C MET A 33 13.95 1.67 -12.32
N HIS A 34 14.69 2.23 -11.36
CA HIS A 34 14.12 2.92 -10.22
C HIS A 34 13.50 4.26 -10.63
N GLU A 35 14.19 5.07 -11.42
CA GLU A 35 13.68 6.32 -12.00
C GLU A 35 12.41 6.07 -12.80
N LEU A 36 12.40 5.07 -13.69
CA LEU A 36 11.21 4.75 -14.48
C LEU A 36 10.04 4.32 -13.59
N LEU A 37 10.28 3.47 -12.59
CA LEU A 37 9.22 3.04 -11.66
C LEU A 37 8.70 4.22 -10.83
N THR A 38 9.57 5.14 -10.41
CA THR A 38 9.17 6.37 -9.73
C THR A 38 8.35 7.27 -10.65
N GLU A 39 8.76 7.49 -11.90
CA GLU A 39 8.02 8.29 -12.87
C GLU A 39 6.63 7.71 -13.14
N LEU A 40 6.56 6.40 -13.40
CA LEU A 40 5.29 5.69 -13.62
C LEU A 40 4.38 5.77 -12.39
N LEU A 41 4.95 5.65 -11.18
CA LEU A 41 4.19 5.76 -9.95
C LEU A 41 3.66 7.18 -9.73
N VAL A 42 4.50 8.20 -9.93
CA VAL A 42 4.09 9.61 -9.82
C VAL A 42 3.00 9.92 -10.84
N SER A 43 3.21 9.55 -12.10
CA SER A 43 2.23 9.73 -13.17
C SER A 43 0.91 9.03 -12.84
N PHE A 44 0.97 7.79 -12.33
CA PHE A 44 -0.24 7.08 -11.88
C PHE A 44 -0.95 7.79 -10.73
N LEU A 45 -0.20 8.31 -9.75
CA LEU A 45 -0.76 9.05 -8.61
C LEU A 45 -1.37 10.40 -9.03
N ASP A 46 -0.76 11.11 -9.98
CA ASP A 46 -1.27 12.38 -10.50
C ASP A 46 -2.62 12.22 -11.24
N HIS A 47 -2.86 11.04 -11.81
CA HIS A 47 -4.08 10.71 -12.54
C HIS A 47 -5.09 9.91 -11.72
N LEU A 48 -4.76 9.59 -10.46
CA LEU A 48 -5.66 8.90 -9.56
C LEU A 48 -6.75 9.89 -9.12
N PRO A 49 -8.05 9.57 -9.30
CA PRO A 49 -9.13 10.42 -8.80
C PRO A 49 -8.93 10.68 -7.30
N ASP A 50 -9.25 11.90 -6.82
CA ASP A 50 -9.20 12.29 -5.40
C ASP A 50 -9.88 11.29 -4.45
N LEU A 51 -10.79 10.47 -4.97
CA LEU A 51 -11.42 9.33 -4.30
C LEU A 51 -10.42 8.32 -3.71
N TYR A 52 -9.22 8.22 -4.28
CA TYR A 52 -8.15 7.33 -3.85
C TYR A 52 -7.02 8.06 -3.12
N ALA A 53 -7.02 9.40 -3.11
CA ALA A 53 -6.15 10.16 -2.25
C ALA A 53 -6.34 9.68 -0.80
N HIS A 54 -5.22 9.40 -0.14
CA HIS A 54 -5.23 9.10 1.27
C HIS A 54 -5.64 10.39 1.99
N PRO A 55 -6.78 10.47 2.72
CA PRO A 55 -6.88 11.45 3.78
C PRO A 55 -5.66 11.25 4.68
N PRO A 56 -5.08 12.33 5.21
CA PRO A 56 -3.89 12.25 6.04
C PRO A 56 -4.10 11.18 7.11
N ASP A 57 -3.07 10.36 7.36
CA ASP A 57 -3.09 9.45 8.49
C ASP A 57 -3.63 10.21 9.71
N PRO A 58 -4.56 9.62 10.48
CA PRO A 58 -5.00 10.27 11.70
C PRO A 58 -3.73 10.60 12.50
N GLU A 59 -3.56 11.87 12.87
CA GLU A 59 -2.40 12.27 13.68
C GLU A 59 -2.25 11.27 14.81
N PRO A 60 -1.03 10.81 15.12
CA PRO A 60 -0.81 9.93 16.25
C PRO A 60 -1.34 10.67 17.48
N GLY A 61 -2.55 10.30 17.92
CA GLY A 61 -3.08 10.74 19.20
C GLY A 61 -2.09 10.35 20.28
N PRO A 62 -2.12 11.00 21.46
CA PRO A 62 -1.19 10.71 22.53
C PRO A 62 -1.21 9.21 22.84
N GLY A 63 -0.18 8.50 22.35
CA GLY A 63 -0.12 7.04 22.40
C GLY A 63 0.20 6.56 23.80
N PRO A 64 -0.41 5.47 24.29
CA PRO A 64 -0.03 4.86 25.55
C PRO A 64 1.28 4.07 25.40
N GLY A 65 2.43 4.74 25.59
CA GLY A 65 3.73 4.11 25.87
C GLY A 65 4.29 3.15 24.80
N PRO A 66 5.50 2.58 25.02
CA PRO A 66 6.15 1.66 24.07
C PRO A 66 5.54 0.25 24.18
N THR A 67 4.24 0.13 23.97
CA THR A 67 3.53 -1.16 23.96
C THR A 67 3.09 -1.47 22.54
N ASN A 68 3.89 -2.33 21.91
CA ASN A 68 3.64 -3.15 20.72
C ASN A 68 3.41 -2.42 19.39
N GLU A 69 4.51 -2.11 18.68
CA GLU A 69 4.54 -1.79 17.24
C GLU A 69 3.68 -2.76 16.41
N ARG A 70 3.56 -4.01 16.86
CA ARG A 70 2.72 -5.07 16.30
C ARG A 70 1.21 -4.83 16.46
N GLU A 71 0.77 -4.35 17.62
CA GLU A 71 -0.63 -3.97 17.85
C GLU A 71 -1.01 -2.71 17.06
N GLU A 72 -0.07 -1.80 16.88
CA GLU A 72 -0.20 -0.64 15.98
C GLU A 72 -0.34 -1.08 14.52
N ALA A 73 0.52 -1.99 14.06
CA ALA A 73 0.42 -2.56 12.72
C ALA A 73 -0.94 -3.26 12.49
N LEU A 74 -1.44 -4.03 13.47
CA LEU A 74 -2.77 -4.65 13.40
C LEU A 74 -3.89 -3.61 13.33
N ARG A 75 -3.83 -2.55 14.16
CA ARG A 75 -4.82 -1.46 14.15
C ARG A 75 -4.84 -0.74 12.80
N GLN A 76 -3.68 -0.41 12.25
CA GLN A 76 -3.53 0.25 10.96
C GLN A 76 -4.11 -0.61 9.83
N ARG A 77 -3.69 -1.89 9.73
CA ARG A 77 -4.16 -2.81 8.68
C ARG A 77 -5.67 -3.04 8.73
N ARG A 78 -6.25 -3.18 9.93
CA ARG A 78 -7.72 -3.31 10.10
C ARG A 78 -8.46 -2.04 9.71
N ALA A 79 -7.91 -0.86 10.00
CA ALA A 79 -8.50 0.41 9.59
C ALA A 79 -8.51 0.55 8.05
N GLU A 80 -7.41 0.14 7.41
CA GLU A 80 -7.27 0.16 5.95
C GLU A 80 -8.29 -0.77 5.26
N VAL A 81 -8.46 -2.00 5.74
CA VAL A 81 -9.48 -2.94 5.23
C VAL A 81 -10.89 -2.38 5.38
N ARG A 82 -11.24 -1.84 6.56
CA ARG A 82 -12.57 -1.23 6.79
C ARG A 82 -12.84 -0.09 5.82
N ARG A 83 -11.84 0.76 5.60
CA ARG A 83 -11.94 1.90 4.70
C ARG A 83 -12.09 1.46 3.24
N LEU A 84 -11.28 0.50 2.77
CA LEU A 84 -11.40 -0.04 1.42
C LEU A 84 -12.78 -0.67 1.20
N ARG A 85 -13.28 -1.46 2.16
CA ARG A 85 -14.63 -2.05 2.10
C ARG A 85 -15.75 -0.99 2.06
N LEU A 86 -15.66 0.05 2.90
CA LEU A 86 -16.63 1.15 2.88
C LEU A 86 -16.62 1.91 1.54
N ARG A 87 -15.44 2.12 0.96
CA ARG A 87 -15.25 2.77 -0.35
C ARG A 87 -15.76 1.91 -1.51
N LEU A 88 -15.60 0.59 -1.43
CA LEU A 88 -16.18 -0.35 -2.39
C LEU A 88 -17.72 -0.36 -2.30
N ALA A 89 -18.27 -0.28 -1.09
CA ALA A 89 -19.71 -0.25 -0.84
C ALA A 89 -20.38 1.06 -1.30
N THR A 90 -19.63 2.17 -1.40
CA THR A 90 -20.13 3.48 -1.84
C THR A 90 -20.23 3.64 -3.37
N GLY A 91 -19.92 2.58 -4.13
CA GLY A 91 -20.20 2.54 -5.56
C GLY A 91 -19.25 3.41 -6.38
N SER A 92 -17.95 3.05 -6.39
CA SER A 92 -17.11 3.42 -7.52
C SER A 92 -17.42 2.45 -8.66
N ASP A 93 -18.04 2.95 -9.73
CA ASP A 93 -18.49 2.15 -10.89
C ASP A 93 -17.35 1.41 -11.62
N THR A 94 -16.09 1.63 -11.21
CA THR A 94 -14.92 0.92 -11.70
C THR A 94 -13.97 0.64 -10.54
N VAL A 95 -14.21 -0.48 -9.85
CA VAL A 95 -13.25 -1.03 -8.89
C VAL A 95 -12.13 -1.70 -9.67
N PRO A 96 -10.87 -1.23 -9.58
CA PRO A 96 -9.77 -1.90 -10.23
C PRO A 96 -9.58 -3.32 -9.68
N PRO A 97 -9.32 -4.33 -10.53
CA PRO A 97 -9.20 -5.72 -10.11
C PRO A 97 -8.04 -5.96 -9.12
N TRP A 98 -7.05 -5.07 -9.08
CA TRP A 98 -5.96 -5.13 -8.12
C TRP A 98 -6.42 -4.85 -6.67
N ILE A 99 -7.52 -4.13 -6.46
CA ILE A 99 -8.04 -3.83 -5.11
C ILE A 99 -8.52 -5.11 -4.41
N GLY A 100 -9.17 -6.02 -5.14
CA GLY A 100 -9.60 -7.31 -4.58
C GLY A 100 -8.41 -8.15 -4.12
N ARG A 101 -7.31 -8.14 -4.89
CA ARG A 101 -6.05 -8.80 -4.52
C ARG A 101 -5.41 -8.12 -3.30
N TYR A 102 -5.33 -6.80 -3.29
CA TYR A 102 -4.77 -6.03 -2.19
C TYR A 102 -5.53 -6.27 -0.87
N LEU A 103 -6.87 -6.28 -0.92
CA LEU A 103 -7.71 -6.60 0.24
C LEU A 103 -7.43 -8.02 0.76
N SER A 104 -7.30 -9.00 -0.15
CA SER A 104 -7.00 -10.39 0.21
C SER A 104 -5.63 -10.53 0.87
N ASP A 105 -4.63 -9.78 0.38
CA ASP A 105 -3.28 -9.76 0.95
C ASP A 105 -3.27 -9.10 2.34
N LEU A 106 -3.99 -7.97 2.52
CA LEU A 106 -4.16 -7.32 3.82
C LEU A 106 -4.84 -8.24 4.85
N GLU A 107 -5.90 -8.94 4.45
CA GLU A 107 -6.61 -9.88 5.32
C GLU A 107 -5.73 -11.07 5.72
N ARG A 108 -4.85 -11.54 4.82
CA ARG A 108 -3.88 -12.60 5.13
C ARG A 108 -2.84 -12.12 6.13
N GLU A 109 -2.35 -10.89 5.95
CA GLU A 109 -1.37 -10.30 6.87
C GLU A 109 -1.96 -10.07 8.27
N ILE A 110 -3.22 -9.62 8.35
CA ILE A 110 -3.94 -9.49 9.64
C ILE A 110 -4.02 -10.84 10.34
N ARG A 111 -4.46 -11.90 9.64
CA ARG A 111 -4.56 -13.25 10.21
C ARG A 111 -3.21 -13.76 10.72
N ARG A 112 -2.14 -13.49 9.98
CA ARG A 112 -0.78 -13.87 10.38
C ARG A 112 -0.38 -13.14 11.68
N LEU A 113 -0.57 -11.83 11.72
CA LEU A 113 -0.22 -11.02 12.90
C LEU A 113 -1.05 -11.41 14.13
N GLU A 114 -2.32 -11.78 13.95
CA GLU A 114 -3.21 -12.29 15.01
C GLU A 114 -2.73 -13.65 15.55
N GLN A 115 -2.38 -14.59 14.67
CA GLN A 115 -1.87 -15.91 15.08
C GLN A 115 -0.54 -15.82 15.82
N GLU A 116 0.33 -14.92 15.40
CA GLU A 116 1.60 -14.70 16.08
C GLU A 116 1.39 -14.01 17.44
N GLN A 117 0.38 -13.13 17.59
CA GLN A 117 0.00 -12.56 18.89
C GLN A 117 -0.59 -13.60 19.86
N GLU A 118 -1.42 -14.52 19.37
CA GLU A 118 -2.01 -15.59 20.17
C GLU A 118 -0.95 -16.58 20.69
N LYS A 119 0.10 -16.82 19.91
CA LYS A 119 1.26 -17.64 20.33
C LYS A 119 2.15 -16.97 21.36
N ASP A 120 2.28 -15.65 21.34
CA ASP A 120 3.10 -14.90 22.31
C ASP A 120 2.40 -14.79 23.69
N LEU A 121 1.09 -15.05 23.75
CA LEU A 121 0.26 -15.01 24.96
C LEU A 121 0.01 -16.39 25.60
N ALA A 122 0.41 -17.48 24.94
CA ALA A 122 0.23 -18.87 25.37
C ALA A 122 1.51 -19.46 25.99
#